data_AF-A0A1I0CKU5-F1
#
_entry.id   AF-A0A1I0CKU5-F1
#
_cell.length_a   1.000
_cell.length_b   1.000
_cell.length_c   1.000
_cell.angle_alpha   90.00
_cell.angle_beta   90.00
_cell.angle_gamma   90.00
#
_symmetry.space_group_name_H-M   'P 1'
#
loop_
_entity.id
_entity.type
_entity.pdbx_description
1 polymer ?
#
loop_
_entity_poly.entity_id
_entity_poly.type
_entity_poly.pdbx_seq_one_letter_code
_entity_poly.pdbx_strand_id
1 'polypeptide(L)'
;MKSLFKFLPLVIFFVIYKYYDIFLATKVLIGLSIVSVVGYYLVYKQVDKMMLLSNGLLIVFGLLTIKFQDEQFLIWKVSIIYMLIATGLIITTFVTKKSAMQVALKDELTAPAHVWRNINIGMILFLVICSGLNLYVGWSFEFDFWFNFKMFGMPVLLILFFIGQSIYLFKNATMIEKETENSVSDEIQRDIKGSDVNNQDLESNEKLIELNQNAADNSIKNEK
;
A
#
# COMPACT_ATOMS: atom_id res chain seq x y z
N MET A 1 5.89 22.49 -8.68
CA MET A 1 6.14 23.53 -7.67
C MET A 1 5.01 23.72 -6.64
N LYS A 2 3.72 23.46 -6.95
CA LYS A 2 2.60 23.59 -5.98
C LYS A 2 2.64 22.63 -4.78
N SER A 3 3.30 21.47 -4.89
CA SER A 3 3.31 20.48 -3.79
C SER A 3 4.20 20.89 -2.61
N LEU A 4 5.31 21.59 -2.82
CA LEU A 4 6.21 22.01 -1.73
C LEU A 4 5.52 22.96 -0.74
N PHE A 5 4.69 23.87 -1.24
CA PHE A 5 3.91 24.79 -0.38
C PHE A 5 2.90 24.08 0.51
N LYS A 6 2.45 22.85 0.16
CA LYS A 6 1.55 22.06 1.02
C LYS A 6 2.23 21.53 2.28
N PHE A 7 3.56 21.44 2.29
CA PHE A 7 4.34 21.00 3.45
C PHE A 7 4.75 22.16 4.37
N LEU A 8 4.61 23.41 3.93
CA LEU A 8 5.00 24.58 4.73
C LEU A 8 4.33 24.61 6.12
N PRO A 9 3.01 24.38 6.26
CA PRO A 9 2.37 24.35 7.57
C PRO A 9 2.90 23.22 8.46
N LEU A 10 3.26 22.08 7.86
CA LEU A 10 3.82 20.94 8.57
C LEU A 10 5.23 21.26 9.11
N VAL A 11 6.09 21.87 8.29
CA VAL A 11 7.44 22.29 8.72
C VAL A 11 7.35 23.30 9.86
N ILE A 12 6.48 24.31 9.74
CA ILE A 12 6.29 25.34 10.77
C ILE A 12 5.76 24.71 12.07
N PHE A 13 4.82 23.77 11.95
CA PHE A 13 4.33 23.00 13.09
C PHE A 13 5.45 22.26 13.81
N PHE A 14 6.32 21.54 13.09
CA PHE A 14 7.46 20.84 13.69
C PHE A 14 8.45 21.79 14.37
N VAL A 15 8.73 22.94 13.78
CA VAL A 15 9.62 23.96 14.37
C VAL A 15 9.03 24.46 15.69
N ILE A 16 7.76 24.85 15.71
CA ILE A 16 7.10 25.36 16.92
C ILE A 16 7.02 24.27 17.98
N TYR A 17 6.63 23.06 17.59
CA TYR A 17 6.57 21.92 18.50
C TYR A 17 7.93 21.67 19.18
N LYS A 18 9.03 21.76 18.44
CA LYS A 18 10.38 21.55 18.98
C LYS A 18 10.80 22.57 20.04
N TYR A 19 10.30 23.79 19.99
CA TYR A 19 10.67 24.88 20.92
C TYR A 19 9.62 25.16 22.00
N TYR A 20 8.41 24.64 21.84
CA TYR A 20 7.27 24.89 22.73
C TYR A 20 6.58 23.56 23.07
N ASP A 21 5.26 23.46 22.86
CA ASP A 21 4.47 22.28 23.15
C ASP A 21 3.55 21.92 21.96
N ILE A 22 2.91 20.75 22.06
CA ILE A 22 2.00 20.23 21.03
C ILE A 22 0.73 21.08 20.88
N PHE A 23 0.28 21.76 21.92
CA PHE A 23 -0.96 22.53 21.91
C PHE A 23 -0.80 23.86 21.19
N LEU A 24 0.30 24.56 21.43
CA LEU A 24 0.68 25.78 20.73
C LEU A 24 1.01 25.45 19.27
N ALA A 25 1.76 24.38 19.03
CA ALA A 25 2.01 23.92 17.66
C ALA A 25 0.69 23.67 16.92
N THR A 26 -0.27 22.98 17.55
CA THR A 26 -1.59 22.70 16.98
C THR A 26 -2.39 23.98 16.71
N LYS A 27 -2.38 24.96 17.62
CA LYS A 27 -3.03 26.27 17.40
C LYS A 27 -2.48 26.97 16.18
N VAL A 28 -1.15 26.99 16.05
CA VAL A 28 -0.48 27.63 14.91
C VAL A 28 -0.74 26.87 13.62
N LEU A 29 -0.73 25.53 13.65
CA LEU A 29 -1.09 24.69 12.50
C LEU A 29 -2.51 24.96 12.01
N ILE A 30 -3.49 25.07 12.91
CA ILE A 30 -4.88 25.43 12.57
C ILE A 30 -4.91 26.81 11.91
N GLY A 31 -4.24 27.80 12.51
CA GLY A 31 -4.17 29.16 11.97
C GLY A 31 -3.56 29.19 10.58
N LEU A 32 -2.42 28.52 10.38
CA LEU A 32 -1.77 28.41 9.07
C LEU A 32 -2.64 27.69 8.05
N SER A 33 -3.36 26.64 8.44
CA SER A 33 -4.21 25.88 7.54
C SER A 33 -5.42 26.73 7.06
N ILE A 34 -6.02 27.51 7.96
CA ILE A 34 -7.08 28.47 7.62
C ILE A 34 -6.53 29.52 6.65
N VAL A 35 -5.39 30.14 6.98
CA VAL A 35 -4.73 31.13 6.11
C VAL A 35 -4.38 30.52 4.74
N SER A 36 -3.94 29.27 4.71
CA SER A 36 -3.60 28.56 3.46
C SER A 36 -4.82 28.34 2.58
N VAL A 37 -5.96 27.93 3.16
CA VAL A 37 -7.22 27.76 2.41
C VAL A 37 -7.76 29.10 1.93
N VAL A 38 -7.75 30.14 2.78
CA VAL A 38 -8.20 31.48 2.41
C VAL A 38 -7.31 32.07 1.32
N GLY A 39 -5.98 31.97 1.46
CA GLY A 39 -5.02 32.40 0.44
C GLY A 39 -5.19 31.65 -0.88
N TYR A 40 -5.41 30.34 -0.81
CA TYR A 40 -5.71 29.53 -2.01
C TYR A 40 -7.01 30.00 -2.69
N TYR A 41 -8.06 30.26 -1.91
CA TYR A 41 -9.32 30.79 -2.43
C TYR A 41 -9.15 32.18 -3.07
N LEU A 42 -8.38 33.08 -2.45
CA LEU A 42 -8.16 34.43 -2.99
C LEU A 42 -7.41 34.42 -4.33
N VAL A 43 -6.43 33.52 -4.49
CA VAL A 43 -5.61 33.42 -5.71
C VAL A 43 -6.32 32.65 -6.81
N TYR A 44 -6.94 31.50 -6.50
CA TYR A 44 -7.48 30.58 -7.49
C TYR A 44 -9.01 30.65 -7.64
N LYS A 45 -9.72 31.37 -6.75
CA LYS A 45 -11.19 31.51 -6.68
C LYS A 45 -11.98 30.19 -6.72
N GLN A 46 -11.30 29.08 -6.50
CA GLN A 46 -11.85 27.73 -6.46
C GLN A 46 -11.27 27.03 -5.25
N VAL A 47 -12.11 26.38 -4.46
CA VAL A 47 -11.65 25.48 -3.40
C VAL A 47 -12.22 24.11 -3.70
N ASP A 48 -11.32 23.13 -3.76
CA ASP A 48 -11.73 21.73 -3.88
C ASP A 48 -12.50 21.33 -2.61
N LYS A 49 -13.65 20.67 -2.79
CA LYS A 49 -14.45 20.11 -1.68
C LYS A 49 -13.60 19.18 -0.81
N MET A 50 -12.67 18.45 -1.41
CA MET A 50 -11.75 17.56 -0.70
C MET A 50 -10.78 18.34 0.20
N MET A 51 -10.34 19.53 -0.24
CA MET A 51 -9.47 20.41 0.55
C MET A 51 -10.23 21.03 1.74
N LEU A 52 -11.48 21.46 1.52
CA LEU A 52 -12.34 21.96 2.60
C LEU A 52 -12.65 20.88 3.64
N LEU A 53 -12.98 19.67 3.19
CA LEU A 53 -13.27 18.55 4.08
C LEU A 53 -12.05 18.19 4.94
N SER A 54 -10.88 18.07 4.33
CA SER A 54 -9.63 17.75 5.03
C SER A 54 -9.25 18.84 6.04
N ASN A 55 -9.40 20.12 5.68
CA ASN A 55 -9.15 21.23 6.60
C ASN A 55 -10.20 21.30 7.71
N GLY A 56 -11.47 21.05 7.41
CA GLY A 56 -12.54 20.97 8.40
C GLY A 56 -12.26 19.89 9.45
N LEU A 57 -11.87 18.70 9.00
CA LEU A 57 -11.44 17.63 9.91
C LEU A 57 -10.22 18.02 10.74
N LEU A 58 -9.20 18.64 10.14
CA LEU A 58 -8.02 19.12 10.85
C LEU A 58 -8.41 20.11 11.96
N ILE A 59 -9.28 21.08 11.66
CA ILE A 59 -9.74 22.09 12.62
C ILE A 59 -10.54 21.42 13.72
N VAL A 60 -11.54 20.58 13.39
CA VAL A 60 -12.37 19.90 14.39
C VAL A 60 -11.51 19.05 15.31
N PHE A 61 -10.61 18.23 14.75
CA PHE A 61 -9.75 17.37 15.55
C PHE A 61 -8.69 18.14 16.33
N GLY A 62 -8.09 19.19 15.74
CA GLY A 62 -7.10 20.01 16.40
C GLY A 62 -7.70 20.84 17.54
N LEU A 63 -8.91 21.39 17.36
CA LEU A 63 -9.65 22.06 18.43
C LEU A 63 -10.05 21.08 19.52
N LEU A 64 -10.41 19.83 19.18
CA LEU A 64 -10.70 18.80 20.16
C LEU A 64 -9.45 18.48 20.99
N THR A 65 -8.28 18.39 20.36
CA THR A 65 -6.99 18.24 21.04
C THR A 65 -6.70 19.40 21.99
N ILE A 66 -6.94 20.64 21.55
CA ILE A 66 -6.75 21.83 22.40
C ILE A 66 -7.78 21.89 23.53
N LYS A 67 -9.00 21.41 23.33
CA LYS A 67 -10.05 21.43 24.36
C LYS A 67 -9.83 20.38 25.44
N PHE A 68 -9.42 19.17 25.04
CA PHE A 68 -9.17 18.09 25.98
C PHE A 68 -7.85 18.30 26.76
N GLN A 69 -6.87 19.00 26.16
CA GLN A 69 -5.53 19.23 26.73
C GLN A 69 -4.88 18.00 27.38
N ASP A 70 -5.23 16.82 26.87
CA ASP A 70 -4.80 15.54 27.42
C ASP A 70 -4.03 14.78 26.35
N GLU A 71 -2.76 14.53 26.67
CA GLU A 71 -1.83 13.75 25.87
C GLU A 71 -2.27 12.30 25.72
N GLN A 72 -2.95 11.74 26.73
CA GLN A 72 -3.47 10.37 26.67
C GLN A 72 -4.57 10.25 25.63
N PHE A 73 -5.42 11.27 25.46
CA PHE A 73 -6.46 11.28 24.43
C PHE A 73 -5.85 11.14 23.02
N LEU A 74 -4.73 11.80 22.76
CA LEU A 74 -4.00 11.70 21.49
C LEU A 74 -3.44 10.29 21.25
N ILE A 75 -2.93 9.64 22.29
CA ILE A 75 -2.40 8.26 22.22
C ILE A 75 -3.53 7.27 21.92
N TRP A 76 -4.62 7.32 22.69
CA TRP A 76 -5.76 6.43 22.56
C TRP A 76 -6.48 6.58 21.23
N LYS A 77 -6.67 7.82 20.75
CA LYS A 77 -7.33 8.11 19.46
C LYS A 77 -6.72 7.32 18.31
N VAL A 78 -5.38 7.26 18.24
CA VAL A 78 -4.67 6.59 17.15
C VAL A 78 -4.85 5.09 17.21
N SER A 79 -4.72 4.50 18.40
CA SER A 79 -4.85 3.06 18.59
C SER A 79 -6.27 2.56 18.26
N ILE A 80 -7.29 3.32 18.68
CA ILE A 80 -8.70 3.00 18.35
C ILE A 80 -8.91 3.01 16.83
N ILE A 81 -8.36 4.00 16.12
CA ILE A 81 -8.49 4.07 14.65
C ILE A 81 -7.85 2.84 13.99
N TYR A 82 -6.65 2.42 14.43
CA TYR A 82 -6.01 1.21 13.88
C TYR A 82 -6.83 -0.05 14.16
N MET A 83 -7.38 -0.20 15.35
CA MET A 83 -8.26 -1.33 15.70
C MET A 83 -9.56 -1.32 14.90
N LEU A 84 -10.17 -0.15 14.67
CA LEU A 84 -11.38 -0.02 13.85
C LEU A 84 -11.12 -0.42 12.40
N ILE A 85 -10.01 0.03 11.82
CA ILE A 85 -9.62 -0.35 10.45
C ILE A 85 -9.33 -1.86 10.39
N ALA A 86 -8.60 -2.41 11.35
CA ALA A 86 -8.31 -3.85 11.41
C ALA A 86 -9.60 -4.68 11.50
N THR A 87 -10.53 -4.27 12.38
CA THR A 87 -11.83 -4.94 12.54
C THR A 87 -12.68 -4.82 11.27
N GLY A 88 -12.69 -3.64 10.63
CA GLY A 88 -13.34 -3.42 9.35
C GLY A 88 -12.81 -4.36 8.27
N LEU A 89 -11.48 -4.49 8.16
CA LEU A 89 -10.83 -5.42 7.23
C LEU A 89 -11.20 -6.88 7.50
N ILE A 90 -11.27 -7.29 8.78
CA ILE A 90 -11.72 -8.63 9.17
C ILE A 90 -13.16 -8.85 8.66
N ILE A 91 -14.07 -7.93 8.99
CA ILE A 91 -15.49 -8.01 8.59
C ILE A 91 -15.63 -8.09 7.06
N THR A 92 -14.94 -7.21 6.33
CA THR A 92 -14.95 -7.21 4.85
C THR A 92 -14.48 -8.55 4.28
N THR A 93 -13.47 -9.17 4.89
CA THR A 93 -12.95 -10.48 4.46
C THR A 93 -14.00 -11.58 4.62
N PHE A 94 -14.76 -11.57 5.72
CA PHE A 94 -15.84 -12.53 5.96
C PHE A 94 -17.05 -12.29 5.06
N VAL A 95 -17.42 -11.04 4.79
CA VAL A 95 -18.63 -10.69 4.03
C VAL A 95 -18.42 -10.84 2.52
N THR A 96 -17.32 -10.31 1.97
CA THR A 96 -17.15 -10.18 0.52
C THR A 96 -16.38 -11.36 -0.10
N LYS A 97 -15.74 -12.23 0.72
CA LYS A 97 -14.80 -13.30 0.29
C LYS A 97 -13.64 -12.82 -0.62
N LYS A 98 -13.54 -11.51 -0.87
CA LYS A 98 -12.49 -10.81 -1.61
C LYS A 98 -11.78 -9.91 -0.63
N SER A 99 -10.45 -9.82 -0.72
CA SER A 99 -9.71 -8.95 0.18
C SER A 99 -9.87 -7.48 -0.19
N ALA A 100 -9.82 -6.57 0.79
CA ALA A 100 -9.90 -5.13 0.51
C ALA A 100 -8.72 -4.67 -0.37
N MET A 101 -7.54 -5.24 -0.15
CA MET A 101 -6.36 -5.03 -1.01
C MET A 101 -6.60 -5.50 -2.45
N GLN A 102 -7.26 -6.64 -2.65
CA GLN A 102 -7.59 -7.15 -3.97
C GLN A 102 -8.52 -6.19 -4.72
N VAL A 103 -9.46 -5.53 -4.03
CA VAL A 103 -10.35 -4.54 -4.67
C VAL A 103 -9.57 -3.27 -5.03
N ALA A 104 -8.65 -2.83 -4.16
CA ALA A 104 -7.87 -1.62 -4.37
C ALA A 104 -6.80 -1.77 -5.49
N LEU A 105 -6.22 -2.95 -5.67
CA LEU A 105 -5.14 -3.21 -6.63
C LEU A 105 -5.56 -4.10 -7.81
N LYS A 106 -6.87 -4.41 -7.94
CA LYS A 106 -7.38 -5.36 -8.94
C LYS A 106 -6.98 -5.01 -10.37
N ASP A 107 -6.93 -3.72 -10.67
CA ASP A 107 -6.71 -3.20 -12.02
C ASP A 107 -5.22 -3.09 -12.37
N GLU A 108 -4.34 -3.21 -11.36
CA GLU A 108 -2.88 -3.10 -11.52
C GLU A 108 -2.17 -4.46 -11.41
N LEU A 109 -2.74 -5.42 -10.66
CA LEU A 109 -2.13 -6.74 -10.47
C LEU A 109 -3.16 -7.88 -10.41
N THR A 110 -2.86 -8.96 -11.13
CA THR A 110 -3.60 -10.24 -11.06
C THR A 110 -2.84 -11.22 -10.19
N ALA A 111 -3.47 -11.65 -9.09
CA ALA A 111 -2.93 -12.71 -8.24
C ALA A 111 -4.07 -13.63 -7.73
N PRO A 112 -3.77 -14.89 -7.34
CA PRO A 112 -4.76 -15.85 -6.88
C PRO A 112 -5.39 -15.39 -5.57
N ALA A 113 -6.62 -15.83 -5.32
CA ALA A 113 -7.36 -15.46 -4.12
C ALA A 113 -6.63 -15.78 -2.81
N HIS A 114 -5.80 -16.84 -2.78
CA HIS A 114 -5.03 -17.22 -1.59
C HIS A 114 -3.92 -16.21 -1.25
N VAL A 115 -3.24 -15.64 -2.26
CA VAL A 115 -2.18 -14.64 -2.07
C VAL A 115 -2.79 -13.36 -1.50
N TRP A 116 -3.90 -12.91 -2.07
CA TRP A 116 -4.66 -11.75 -1.60
C TRP A 116 -5.16 -11.91 -0.15
N ARG A 117 -5.61 -13.11 0.21
CA ARG A 117 -6.00 -13.41 1.59
C ARG A 117 -4.82 -13.26 2.55
N ASN A 118 -3.64 -13.77 2.18
CA ASN A 118 -2.44 -13.68 3.01
C ASN A 118 -1.95 -12.23 3.16
N ILE A 119 -1.97 -11.45 2.08
CA ILE A 119 -1.64 -10.00 2.11
C ILE A 119 -2.57 -9.26 3.08
N ASN A 120 -3.87 -9.54 3.00
CA ASN A 120 -4.88 -8.92 3.86
C ASN A 120 -4.77 -9.33 5.33
N ILE A 121 -4.48 -10.60 5.62
CA ILE A 121 -4.14 -11.05 6.98
C ILE A 121 -2.90 -10.31 7.49
N GLY A 122 -1.87 -10.18 6.64
CA GLY A 122 -0.69 -9.39 6.97
C GLY A 122 -1.02 -7.93 7.31
N MET A 123 -1.96 -7.31 6.59
CA MET A 123 -2.43 -5.95 6.87
C MET A 123 -3.15 -5.84 8.22
N ILE A 124 -4.04 -6.80 8.51
CA ILE A 124 -4.75 -6.87 9.81
C ILE A 124 -3.72 -7.02 10.94
N LEU A 125 -2.79 -7.96 10.80
CA LEU A 125 -1.75 -8.20 11.81
C LEU A 125 -0.87 -6.97 12.00
N PHE A 126 -0.46 -6.32 10.91
CA PHE A 126 0.32 -5.09 10.96
C PHE A 126 -0.42 -3.96 11.70
N LEU A 127 -1.70 -3.75 11.42
CA LEU A 127 -2.51 -2.74 12.12
C LEU A 127 -2.67 -3.04 13.62
N VAL A 128 -2.86 -4.32 13.98
CA VAL A 128 -2.92 -4.75 15.39
C VAL A 128 -1.58 -4.54 16.09
N ILE A 129 -0.46 -4.89 15.44
CA ILE A 129 0.89 -4.64 15.96
C ILE A 129 1.12 -3.14 16.12
N CYS A 130 0.80 -2.31 15.13
CA CYS A 130 0.92 -0.86 15.23
C CYS A 130 0.04 -0.27 16.33
N SER A 131 -1.16 -0.82 16.55
CA SER A 131 -2.04 -0.41 17.65
C SER A 131 -1.39 -0.69 19.01
N GLY A 132 -0.92 -1.93 19.21
CA GLY A 132 -0.23 -2.33 20.44
C GLY A 132 1.06 -1.55 20.66
N LEU A 133 1.86 -1.37 19.61
CA LEU A 133 3.11 -0.62 19.66
C LEU A 133 2.88 0.86 19.96
N ASN A 134 1.83 1.47 19.40
CA ASN A 134 1.45 2.86 19.71
C ASN A 134 1.08 3.03 21.18
N LEU A 135 0.29 2.11 21.75
CA LEU A 135 -0.05 2.13 23.17
C LEU A 135 1.17 1.88 24.06
N TYR A 136 1.97 0.87 23.72
CA TYR A 136 3.18 0.53 24.46
C TYR A 136 4.15 1.71 24.53
N VAL A 137 4.45 2.34 23.39
CA VAL A 137 5.34 3.50 23.36
C VAL A 137 4.71 4.68 24.10
N GLY A 138 3.40 4.90 23.95
CA GLY A 138 2.69 6.01 24.61
C GLY A 138 2.59 5.88 26.13
N TRP A 139 2.69 4.67 26.68
CA TRP A 139 2.70 4.44 28.14
C TRP A 139 4.09 4.31 28.73
N SER A 140 5.08 3.90 27.94
CA SER A 140 6.43 3.61 28.44
C SER A 140 7.39 4.79 28.30
N PHE A 141 7.10 5.75 27.42
CA PHE A 141 7.99 6.86 27.11
C PHE A 141 7.29 8.21 27.25
N GLU A 142 8.09 9.28 27.32
CA GLU A 142 7.61 10.65 27.32
C GLU A 142 6.84 10.98 26.04
N PHE A 143 5.92 11.94 26.13
CA PHE A 143 5.07 12.34 25.02
C PHE A 143 5.85 12.77 23.78
N ASP A 144 6.98 13.47 23.97
CA ASP A 144 7.83 13.91 22.86
C ASP A 144 8.48 12.76 22.11
N PHE A 145 8.87 11.71 22.83
CA PHE A 145 9.36 10.49 22.21
C PHE A 145 8.23 9.78 21.46
N TRP A 146 7.05 9.64 22.08
CA TRP A 146 5.88 9.02 21.44
C TRP A 146 5.47 9.75 20.17
N PHE A 147 5.43 11.09 20.20
CA PHE A 147 5.07 11.91 19.05
C PHE A 147 6.06 11.73 17.90
N ASN A 148 7.37 11.78 18.18
CA ASN A 148 8.41 11.55 17.18
C ASN A 148 8.35 10.12 16.62
N PHE A 149 8.15 9.13 17.48
CA PHE A 149 7.95 7.74 17.07
C PHE A 149 6.75 7.60 16.14
N LYS A 150 5.62 8.24 16.46
CA LYS A 150 4.44 8.23 15.61
C LYS A 150 4.65 8.98 14.29
N MET A 151 5.38 10.09 14.30
CA MET A 151 5.56 10.92 13.10
C MET A 151 6.59 10.36 12.12
N PHE A 152 7.62 9.67 12.61
CA PHE A 152 8.71 9.18 11.78
C PHE A 152 8.83 7.65 11.87
N GLY A 153 8.77 7.07 13.06
CA GLY A 153 8.89 5.63 13.27
C GLY A 153 7.74 4.83 12.64
N MET A 154 6.49 5.24 12.85
CA MET A 154 5.32 4.55 12.26
C MET A 154 5.32 4.59 10.73
N PRO A 155 5.57 5.73 10.06
CA PRO A 155 5.72 5.73 8.60
C PRO A 155 6.88 4.87 8.10
N VAL A 156 8.01 4.82 8.80
CA VAL A 156 9.12 3.92 8.43
C VAL A 156 8.69 2.46 8.51
N LEU A 157 7.99 2.06 9.58
CA LEU A 157 7.41 0.72 9.72
C LEU A 157 6.42 0.41 8.60
N LEU A 158 5.58 1.39 8.22
CA LEU A 158 4.62 1.26 7.12
C LEU A 158 5.33 1.00 5.79
N ILE A 159 6.39 1.76 5.50
CA ILE A 159 7.18 1.58 4.27
C ILE A 159 7.82 0.19 4.24
N LEU A 160 8.45 -0.23 5.34
CA LEU A 160 9.06 -1.56 5.45
C LEU A 160 8.02 -2.67 5.24
N PHE A 161 6.83 -2.51 5.81
CA PHE A 161 5.73 -3.45 5.64
C PHE A 161 5.28 -3.53 4.17
N PHE A 162 5.08 -2.40 3.49
CA PHE A 162 4.69 -2.41 2.09
C PHE A 162 5.77 -2.98 1.16
N ILE A 163 7.05 -2.74 1.47
CA ILE A 163 8.16 -3.40 0.76
C ILE A 163 8.07 -4.93 0.93
N GLY A 164 7.85 -5.40 2.17
CA GLY A 164 7.67 -6.83 2.44
C GLY A 164 6.47 -7.43 1.69
N GLN A 165 5.34 -6.74 1.69
CA GLN A 165 4.14 -7.16 0.95
C GLN A 165 4.38 -7.20 -0.56
N SER A 166 5.10 -6.21 -1.09
CA SER A 166 5.47 -6.15 -2.50
C SER A 166 6.34 -7.34 -2.90
N ILE A 167 7.39 -7.65 -2.12
CA ILE A 167 8.26 -8.81 -2.37
C ILE A 167 7.47 -10.12 -2.31
N TYR A 168 6.61 -10.28 -1.29
CA TYR A 168 5.74 -11.45 -1.16
C TYR A 168 4.83 -11.61 -2.38
N LEU A 169 4.25 -10.52 -2.87
CA LEU A 169 3.38 -10.53 -4.04
C LEU A 169 4.16 -10.91 -5.31
N PHE A 170 5.32 -10.32 -5.57
CA PHE A 170 6.16 -10.65 -6.73
C PHE A 170 6.66 -12.10 -6.73
N LYS A 171 7.07 -12.61 -5.56
CA LYS A 171 7.49 -14.01 -5.43
C LYS A 171 6.36 -14.97 -5.75
N ASN A 172 5.15 -14.70 -5.28
CA ASN A 172 4.02 -15.60 -5.54
C ASN A 172 3.44 -15.42 -6.95
N ALA A 173 3.55 -14.23 -7.56
CA ALA A 173 3.17 -14.00 -8.96
C ALA A 173 4.00 -14.86 -9.92
N THR A 174 5.31 -14.92 -9.72
CA THR A 174 6.24 -15.72 -10.54
C THR A 174 6.09 -17.24 -10.32
N MET A 175 5.67 -17.67 -9.13
CA MET A 175 5.42 -19.10 -8.85
C MET A 175 4.22 -19.64 -9.66
N ILE A 176 3.21 -18.80 -9.92
CA ILE A 176 2.01 -19.20 -10.67
C ILE A 176 2.30 -19.39 -12.15
N GLU A 177 3.15 -18.53 -12.73
CA GLU A 177 3.59 -18.66 -14.12
C GLU A 177 4.29 -20.01 -14.32
N LYS A 178 5.21 -20.37 -13.42
CA LYS A 178 5.91 -21.67 -13.45
C LYS A 178 5.00 -22.87 -13.21
N GLU A 179 4.04 -22.77 -12.29
CA GLU A 179 3.13 -23.88 -11.98
C GLU A 179 2.12 -24.10 -13.12
N THR A 180 1.69 -23.02 -13.78
CA THR A 180 0.85 -23.07 -14.98
C THR A 180 1.64 -23.67 -16.16
N GLU A 181 2.86 -23.20 -16.40
CA GLU A 181 3.76 -23.71 -17.45
C GLU A 181 4.08 -25.20 -17.26
N ASN A 182 4.36 -25.63 -16.02
CA ASN A 182 4.58 -27.04 -15.68
C ASN A 182 3.31 -27.88 -15.89
N SER A 183 2.14 -27.39 -15.45
CA SER A 183 0.87 -28.12 -15.60
C SER A 183 0.46 -28.31 -17.06
N VAL A 184 0.68 -27.30 -17.91
CA VAL A 184 0.45 -27.35 -19.35
C VAL A 184 1.44 -28.30 -20.02
N SER A 185 2.72 -28.25 -19.64
CA SER A 185 3.74 -29.19 -20.13
C SER A 185 3.41 -30.64 -19.77
N ASP A 186 2.94 -30.88 -18.55
CA ASP A 186 2.54 -32.21 -18.07
C ASP A 186 1.26 -32.72 -18.75
N GLU A 187 0.34 -31.82 -19.11
CA GLU A 187 -0.87 -32.16 -19.87
C GLU A 187 -0.54 -32.48 -21.33
N ILE A 188 0.27 -31.66 -21.98
CA ILE A 188 0.78 -31.91 -23.34
C ILE A 188 1.54 -33.25 -23.38
N GLN A 189 2.40 -33.53 -22.40
CA GLN A 189 3.11 -34.82 -22.33
C GLN A 189 2.16 -36.01 -22.10
N ARG A 190 1.11 -35.85 -21.30
CA ARG A 190 0.08 -36.89 -21.12
C ARG A 190 -0.72 -37.13 -22.40
N ASP A 191 -1.07 -36.09 -23.12
CA ASP A 191 -1.82 -36.19 -24.38
C ASP A 191 -0.97 -36.78 -25.50
N ILE A 192 0.31 -36.43 -25.58
CA ILE A 192 1.27 -37.04 -26.51
C ILE A 192 1.49 -38.53 -26.18
N LYS A 193 1.56 -38.90 -24.90
CA LYS A 193 1.78 -40.29 -24.47
C LYS A 193 0.52 -41.16 -24.54
N GLY A 194 -0.67 -40.55 -24.45
CA GLY A 194 -1.97 -41.21 -24.60
C GLY A 194 -2.46 -41.30 -26.05
N SER A 195 -1.88 -40.50 -26.95
CA SER A 195 -2.08 -40.63 -28.39
C SER A 195 -1.08 -41.66 -28.92
N ASP A 196 -1.56 -42.69 -29.62
CA ASP A 196 -0.72 -43.64 -30.39
C ASP A 196 -0.04 -42.90 -31.56
N VAL A 197 0.84 -41.94 -31.26
CA VAL A 197 1.66 -41.25 -32.27
C VAL A 197 2.89 -42.13 -32.50
N ASN A 198 2.93 -42.73 -33.68
CA ASN A 198 4.07 -43.54 -34.11
C ASN A 198 5.34 -42.66 -34.10
N ASN A 199 6.45 -43.17 -33.54
CA ASN A 199 7.73 -42.44 -33.42
C ASN A 199 8.24 -41.87 -34.78
N GLN A 200 7.80 -42.42 -35.91
CA GLN A 200 8.09 -41.88 -37.25
C GLN A 200 7.50 -40.50 -37.53
N ASP A 201 6.35 -40.16 -36.93
CA ASP A 201 5.68 -38.87 -37.13
C ASP A 201 6.32 -37.78 -36.27
N LEU A 202 6.89 -38.15 -35.12
CA LEU A 202 7.67 -37.25 -34.26
C LEU A 202 9.01 -36.88 -34.91
N GLU A 203 9.77 -37.85 -35.44
CA GLU A 203 11.02 -37.59 -36.17
C GLU A 203 10.80 -36.77 -37.45
N SER A 204 9.67 -36.97 -38.13
CA SER A 204 9.30 -36.19 -39.32
C SER A 204 8.94 -34.75 -38.96
N ASN A 205 8.19 -34.53 -37.88
CA ASN A 205 7.82 -33.20 -37.41
C ASN A 205 9.02 -32.44 -36.83
N GLU A 206 9.93 -33.08 -36.09
CA GLU A 206 11.16 -32.46 -35.61
C GLU A 206 12.06 -32.01 -36.78
N LYS A 207 12.21 -32.85 -37.82
CA LYS A 207 12.93 -32.46 -39.04
C LYS A 207 12.29 -31.29 -39.77
N LEU A 208 10.96 -31.21 -39.82
CA LEU A 208 10.25 -30.08 -40.44
C LEU A 208 10.41 -28.79 -39.62
N ILE A 209 10.48 -28.88 -38.30
CA ILE A 209 10.74 -27.74 -37.41
C ILE A 209 12.18 -27.24 -37.60
N GLU A 210 13.18 -28.13 -37.65
CA GLU A 210 14.57 -27.77 -37.95
C GLU A 210 14.72 -27.15 -39.34
N LEU A 211 14.02 -27.68 -40.36
CA LEU A 211 14.07 -27.12 -41.72
C LEU A 211 13.51 -25.68 -41.75
N ASN A 212 12.40 -25.44 -41.04
CA ASN A 212 11.77 -24.12 -41.00
C ASN A 212 12.55 -23.12 -40.15
N GLN A 213 13.18 -23.55 -39.05
CA GLN A 213 14.08 -22.69 -38.27
C GLN A 213 15.33 -22.31 -39.08
N ASN A 214 15.94 -23.25 -39.79
CA ASN A 214 17.07 -22.97 -40.68
C ASN A 214 16.68 -22.10 -41.88
N ALA A 215 15.47 -22.25 -42.42
CA ALA A 215 14.95 -21.37 -43.46
C ALA A 215 14.71 -19.94 -42.96
N ALA A 216 14.15 -19.79 -41.75
CA ALA A 216 13.97 -18.50 -41.11
C ALA A 216 15.32 -17.81 -40.83
N ASP A 217 16.30 -18.53 -40.30
CA ASP A 217 17.60 -17.96 -39.95
C ASP A 217 18.41 -17.57 -41.21
N ASN A 218 18.29 -18.34 -42.30
CA ASN A 218 18.88 -17.98 -43.60
C ASN A 218 18.15 -16.82 -44.29
N SER A 219 16.84 -16.66 -44.08
CA SER A 219 16.09 -15.51 -44.59
C SER A 219 16.52 -14.20 -43.93
N ILE A 220 16.79 -14.23 -42.62
CA ILE A 220 17.25 -13.06 -41.84
C ILE A 220 18.69 -12.67 -42.23
N LYS A 221 19.51 -13.63 -42.69
CA LYS A 221 20.91 -13.40 -43.07
C LYS A 221 21.11 -12.83 -44.48
N ASN A 222 20.14 -13.01 -45.38
CA ASN A 222 20.17 -12.49 -46.75
C ASN A 222 19.52 -11.09 -46.89
N GLU A 223 18.94 -10.54 -45.83
CA GLU A 223 18.34 -9.19 -45.78
C GLU A 223 19.25 -8.12 -45.13
N LYS A 224 20.53 -8.44 -44.89
CA LYS A 224 21.60 -7.51 -44.49
C LYS A 224 22.64 -7.36 -45.58
#